data_AF-A0A319C6J0-F1
#
_entry.id   AF-A0A319C6J0-F1
#
_cell.length_a   1.000
_cell.length_b   1.000
_cell.length_c   1.000
_cell.angle_alpha   90.00
_cell.angle_beta   90.00
_cell.angle_gamma   90.00
#
_symmetry.space_group_name_H-M   'P 1'
#
loop_
_entity.id
_entity.type
_entity.pdbx_description
1 polymer ?
#
loop_
_entity_poly.entity_id
_entity_poly.type
_entity_poly.pdbx_seq_one_letter_code
_entity_poly.pdbx_strand_id
1 'polypeptide(L)'
;MDWKFQPPTDVQTHNRDPNCGEKSPWSHWYQPGSSNDDQIYDNALQKCKEVNEQLNSQPWWDDQCDLVASSKTVESMPVRLKPPGRYDASWVQNLIAKERLRINTRKTSESAWRHKVSGFADDVIRVATLIKPIVDIFVPQSPECSVPYACLWMVFKGVSSRKEKKELVFGLITSLSDEIPTLQAYGDMFPTDEMKETLSQFYIHTVDLLWRLAKYYSIGFFKQLTDAILPRTKYDFPTYLDNIKKSTTRLKALCELGHMAEQKDIKGYLDVLHSEIRHLRLQIEMSRGIQGRRYASDLIDIWHDDVGDVEHEHQLWQSLRFSTDMRDHWSQNGILPCLADWREHCDTSENSILWVSSQSNGRQSWLTEFTIDVVSVCRSQGQDIMIAMCDRPNGVKWTPAQLLRQLIAQLLIDHPELTVLRPGIFNARSFRRATKFDALYRLLNSVVAVLKSVLIIIDRLDLCVADPNEKDDDITRALSILARAYPNLRVIVTTGEIVSPSMLPGFPVSFAMVNTRRHPRRRRSPSPEPPPKRPPVGRRQSSYA
;
A
#
# COMPACT_ATOMS: atom_id res chain seq x y z
N MET A 1 -37.66 19.49 -27.62
CA MET A 1 -37.01 20.31 -26.57
C MET A 1 -35.69 19.65 -26.26
N ASP A 2 -34.65 20.07 -26.97
CA ASP A 2 -33.31 19.46 -26.92
C ASP A 2 -32.52 20.07 -25.77
N TRP A 3 -32.26 19.27 -24.73
CA TRP A 3 -31.38 19.66 -23.63
C TRP A 3 -29.94 19.38 -24.04
N LYS A 4 -29.26 20.43 -24.55
CA LYS A 4 -27.80 20.44 -24.68
C LYS A 4 -27.19 20.60 -23.30
N PHE A 5 -26.47 19.58 -22.85
CA PHE A 5 -25.64 19.62 -21.65
C PHE A 5 -24.47 20.58 -21.91
N GLN A 6 -24.55 21.79 -21.36
CA GLN A 6 -23.39 22.69 -21.27
C GLN A 6 -22.59 22.28 -20.03
N PRO A 7 -21.31 21.88 -20.16
CA PRO A 7 -20.47 21.63 -18.99
C PRO A 7 -20.22 22.94 -18.25
N PRO A 8 -19.93 22.90 -16.93
CA PRO A 8 -19.74 24.10 -16.12
C PRO A 8 -18.50 24.86 -16.62
N THR A 9 -18.69 26.12 -16.99
CA THR A 9 -17.66 27.00 -17.56
C THR A 9 -16.67 27.57 -16.53
N ASP A 10 -16.80 27.21 -15.25
CA ASP A 10 -15.95 27.73 -14.18
C ASP A 10 -15.27 26.59 -13.42
N VAL A 11 -14.45 25.81 -14.12
CA VAL A 11 -13.26 25.23 -13.47
C VAL A 11 -12.22 26.32 -13.52
N GLN A 12 -12.07 27.07 -12.41
CA GLN A 12 -10.86 27.84 -12.17
C GLN A 12 -9.70 26.85 -12.32
N THR A 13 -9.05 26.89 -13.48
CA THR A 13 -7.75 26.28 -13.67
C THR A 13 -6.87 26.92 -12.61
N HIS A 14 -6.63 26.21 -11.52
CA HIS A 14 -5.50 26.48 -10.65
C HIS A 14 -4.34 26.80 -11.58
N ASN A 15 -3.83 28.02 -11.50
CA ASN A 15 -2.62 28.46 -12.17
C ASN A 15 -1.60 27.34 -12.03
N ARG A 16 -1.48 26.51 -13.06
CA ARG A 16 -0.35 25.62 -13.24
C ARG A 16 0.80 26.59 -13.41
N ASP A 17 1.64 26.66 -12.39
CA ASP A 17 2.89 27.39 -12.46
C ASP A 17 3.54 27.06 -13.81
N PRO A 18 3.73 28.03 -14.72
CA PRO A 18 4.41 27.78 -15.99
C PRO A 18 5.88 27.36 -15.78
N ASN A 19 6.35 27.40 -14.53
CA ASN A 19 7.65 26.92 -14.08
C ASN A 19 7.69 25.44 -13.68
N CYS A 20 6.57 24.71 -13.69
CA CYS A 20 6.56 23.24 -13.50
C CYS A 20 6.85 22.47 -14.80
N GLY A 21 7.38 23.16 -15.81
CA GLY A 21 8.10 22.57 -16.92
C GLY A 21 9.55 22.23 -16.53
N GLU A 22 9.78 21.70 -15.32
CA GLU A 22 10.99 20.93 -15.04
C GLU A 22 10.92 19.72 -15.98
N LYS A 23 11.49 19.93 -17.16
CA LYS A 23 11.89 18.90 -18.10
C LYS A 23 12.34 17.71 -17.29
N SER A 24 11.60 16.59 -17.37
CA SER A 24 11.90 15.35 -16.65
C SER A 24 13.42 15.13 -16.72
N PRO A 25 14.09 14.76 -15.61
CA PRO A 25 15.54 14.56 -15.59
C PRO A 25 16.04 13.75 -16.79
N TRP A 26 15.21 12.83 -17.29
CA TRP A 26 15.42 12.01 -18.49
C TRP A 26 15.58 12.76 -19.81
N SER A 27 14.93 13.90 -19.98
CA SER A 27 15.02 14.68 -21.22
C SER A 27 16.42 15.26 -21.48
N HIS A 28 17.29 15.27 -20.45
CA HIS A 28 18.72 15.56 -20.61
C HIS A 28 19.56 14.31 -20.93
N TRP A 29 19.08 13.11 -20.61
CA TRP A 29 19.81 11.85 -20.77
C TRP A 29 19.51 11.14 -22.08
N TYR A 30 18.36 11.46 -22.70
CA TYR A 30 17.90 10.88 -23.95
C TYR A 30 17.71 11.99 -25.00
N GLN A 31 18.69 12.13 -25.89
CA GLN A 31 18.57 12.90 -27.13
C GLN A 31 18.84 11.96 -28.32
N PRO A 32 17.80 11.32 -28.88
CA PRO A 32 17.97 10.57 -30.12
C PRO A 32 18.39 11.53 -31.23
N GLY A 33 19.53 11.26 -31.87
CA GLY A 33 20.12 12.14 -32.89
C GLY A 33 20.90 13.32 -32.30
N SER A 34 21.56 13.12 -31.16
CA SER A 34 22.51 14.12 -30.66
C SER A 34 23.61 14.31 -31.71
N SER A 35 24.16 15.52 -31.86
CA SER A 35 25.25 15.77 -32.83
C SER A 35 26.50 14.91 -32.57
N ASN A 36 26.59 14.27 -31.41
CA ASN A 36 27.65 13.33 -31.06
C ASN A 36 27.39 11.91 -31.59
N ASP A 37 26.14 11.53 -31.87
CA ASP A 37 25.82 10.22 -32.45
C ASP A 37 26.58 10.02 -33.76
N ASP A 38 26.54 11.01 -34.65
CA ASP A 38 27.27 10.99 -35.93
C ASP A 38 28.77 10.77 -35.71
N GLN A 39 29.40 11.46 -34.75
CA GLN A 39 30.82 11.29 -34.45
C GLN A 39 31.16 9.89 -33.91
N ILE A 40 30.30 9.34 -33.03
CA ILE A 40 30.50 8.01 -32.45
C ILE A 40 30.42 6.95 -33.55
N TYR A 41 29.40 7.03 -34.41
CA TYR A 41 29.23 6.10 -35.52
C TYR A 41 30.31 6.28 -36.59
N ASP A 42 30.72 7.51 -36.89
CA ASP A 42 31.80 7.79 -37.84
C ASP A 42 33.13 7.22 -37.36
N ASN A 43 33.46 7.33 -36.07
CA ASN A 43 34.68 6.74 -35.52
C ASN A 43 34.66 5.20 -35.61
N ALA A 44 33.53 4.56 -35.26
CA ALA A 44 33.37 3.12 -35.40
C ALA A 44 33.46 2.66 -36.87
N LEU A 45 32.82 3.39 -37.77
CA LEU A 45 32.84 3.14 -39.21
C LEU A 45 34.25 3.33 -39.78
N GLN A 46 34.94 4.40 -39.39
CA GLN A 46 36.31 4.68 -39.81
C GLN A 46 37.25 3.57 -39.35
N LYS A 47 37.10 3.07 -38.12
CA LYS A 47 37.87 1.93 -37.65
C LYS A 47 37.59 0.65 -38.42
N CYS A 48 36.33 0.41 -38.77
CA CYS A 48 35.97 -0.72 -39.63
C CYS A 48 36.58 -0.60 -41.03
N LYS A 49 36.60 0.61 -41.62
CA LYS A 49 37.25 0.89 -42.91
C LYS A 49 38.75 0.64 -42.83
N GLU A 50 39.43 1.14 -41.80
CA GLU A 50 40.87 0.90 -41.59
C GLU A 50 41.19 -0.60 -41.48
N VAL A 51 40.40 -1.35 -40.71
CA VAL A 51 40.57 -2.81 -40.59
C VAL A 51 40.34 -3.50 -41.93
N ASN A 52 39.33 -3.07 -42.69
CA ASN A 52 39.03 -3.62 -44.01
C ASN A 52 40.12 -3.31 -45.04
N GLU A 53 40.67 -2.09 -45.05
CA GLU A 53 41.81 -1.71 -45.88
C GLU A 53 43.08 -2.49 -45.52
N GLN A 54 43.34 -2.67 -44.22
CA GLN A 54 44.43 -3.53 -43.75
C GLN A 54 44.25 -4.99 -44.16
N LEU A 55 42.99 -5.47 -44.24
CA LEU A 55 42.65 -6.81 -44.71
C LEU A 55 42.85 -6.95 -46.22
N ASN A 56 42.45 -5.96 -47.02
CA ASN A 56 42.60 -5.98 -48.48
C ASN A 56 44.06 -5.79 -48.94
N SER A 57 44.84 -4.97 -48.22
CA SER A 57 46.27 -4.73 -48.53
C SER A 57 47.19 -5.91 -48.22
N GLN A 58 46.64 -7.02 -47.75
CA GLN A 58 47.42 -8.19 -47.43
C GLN A 58 47.82 -8.98 -48.70
N PRO A 59 49.12 -9.31 -48.89
CA PRO A 59 49.65 -9.89 -50.13
C PRO A 59 49.17 -11.31 -50.45
N TRP A 60 48.39 -11.94 -49.56
CA TRP A 60 47.84 -13.28 -49.72
C TRP A 60 46.45 -13.30 -50.37
N TRP A 61 45.90 -12.13 -50.73
CA TRP A 61 44.68 -12.02 -51.53
C TRP A 61 44.95 -12.01 -53.05
N ASP A 62 46.07 -11.43 -53.50
CA ASP A 62 46.31 -11.19 -54.93
C ASP A 62 47.01 -12.35 -55.66
N ASP A 63 47.85 -13.13 -54.99
CA ASP A 63 48.76 -14.06 -55.70
C ASP A 63 48.29 -15.51 -55.83
N GLN A 64 47.13 -15.91 -55.31
CA GLN A 64 46.58 -17.26 -55.56
C GLN A 64 45.08 -17.32 -55.18
N CYS A 65 44.19 -16.94 -56.10
CA CYS A 65 42.73 -17.06 -55.94
C CYS A 65 42.22 -18.50 -55.69
N ASP A 66 43.06 -19.54 -55.78
CA ASP A 66 42.63 -20.93 -55.61
C ASP A 66 43.27 -21.69 -54.44
N LEU A 67 44.32 -21.19 -53.79
CA LEU A 67 44.99 -21.91 -52.70
C LEU A 67 45.54 -20.94 -51.64
N VAL A 68 44.68 -20.48 -50.73
CA VAL A 68 45.15 -20.02 -49.43
C VAL A 68 45.88 -21.21 -48.79
N ALA A 69 47.20 -21.05 -48.61
CA ALA A 69 48.15 -22.07 -48.20
C ALA A 69 47.54 -23.13 -47.28
N SER A 70 47.27 -24.30 -47.87
CA SER A 70 47.08 -25.55 -47.17
C SER A 70 48.33 -25.83 -46.32
N SER A 71 48.31 -25.40 -45.06
CA SER A 71 49.01 -26.20 -44.06
C SER A 71 48.29 -27.55 -44.06
N LYS A 72 49.01 -28.63 -44.38
CA LYS A 72 48.54 -30.02 -44.55
C LYS A 72 47.59 -30.58 -43.46
N THR A 73 47.31 -29.84 -42.40
CA THR A 73 46.34 -30.19 -41.35
C THR A 73 44.90 -29.75 -41.62
N VAL A 74 44.62 -28.95 -42.67
CA VAL A 74 43.26 -28.59 -43.12
C VAL A 74 42.98 -29.17 -44.52
N GLU A 75 43.29 -30.45 -44.72
CA GLU A 75 43.20 -31.13 -46.01
C GLU A 75 41.77 -31.48 -46.50
N SER A 76 40.70 -31.01 -45.85
CA SER A 76 39.33 -31.37 -46.28
C SER A 76 38.54 -30.29 -47.01
N MET A 77 39.02 -29.04 -47.10
CA MET A 77 38.58 -28.00 -48.06
C MET A 77 39.17 -26.64 -47.63
N PRO A 78 39.82 -25.86 -48.52
CA PRO A 78 40.15 -24.48 -48.22
C PRO A 78 38.87 -23.67 -48.01
N VAL A 79 38.80 -22.91 -46.92
CA VAL A 79 37.72 -21.92 -46.72
C VAL A 79 37.87 -20.88 -47.83
N ARG A 80 36.99 -20.92 -48.83
CA ARG A 80 36.95 -19.94 -49.91
C ARG A 80 36.40 -18.63 -49.34
N LEU A 81 37.29 -17.74 -48.93
CA LEU A 81 36.93 -16.39 -48.55
C LEU A 81 36.66 -15.57 -49.82
N LYS A 82 35.51 -14.89 -49.89
CA LYS A 82 35.23 -13.93 -50.95
C LYS A 82 35.91 -12.59 -50.63
N PRO A 83 36.11 -11.72 -51.62
CA PRO A 83 36.47 -10.33 -51.36
C PRO A 83 35.41 -9.65 -50.47
N PRO A 84 35.80 -8.75 -49.54
CA PRO A 84 34.90 -8.12 -48.57
C PRO A 84 33.65 -7.46 -49.18
N GLY A 85 33.71 -6.97 -50.42
CA GLY A 85 32.56 -6.38 -51.12
C GLY A 85 31.50 -7.36 -51.64
N ARG A 86 31.65 -8.68 -51.43
CA ARG A 86 30.74 -9.72 -51.95
C ARG A 86 30.09 -10.59 -50.86
N TYR A 87 30.22 -10.20 -49.60
CA TYR A 87 29.53 -10.86 -48.49
C TYR A 87 28.12 -10.29 -48.36
N ASP A 88 27.10 -11.07 -48.71
CA ASP A 88 25.71 -10.76 -48.37
C ASP A 88 25.33 -11.45 -47.05
N ALA A 89 24.42 -10.85 -46.26
CA ALA A 89 24.02 -11.34 -44.95
C ALA A 89 23.45 -12.76 -44.97
N SER A 90 22.66 -13.11 -45.99
CA SER A 90 22.10 -14.46 -46.20
C SER A 90 23.18 -15.48 -46.52
N TRP A 91 24.23 -15.10 -47.25
CA TRP A 91 25.38 -15.96 -47.50
C TRP A 91 26.15 -16.25 -46.21
N VAL A 92 26.39 -15.23 -45.37
CA VAL A 92 27.08 -15.40 -44.09
C VAL A 92 26.26 -16.30 -43.16
N GLN A 93 24.95 -16.08 -43.05
CA GLN A 93 24.06 -16.93 -42.27
C GLN A 93 24.05 -18.39 -42.76
N ASN A 94 23.98 -18.60 -44.08
CA ASN A 94 24.06 -19.92 -44.68
C ASN A 94 25.42 -20.59 -44.43
N LEU A 95 26.51 -19.83 -44.48
CA LEU A 95 27.85 -20.33 -44.14
C LEU A 95 27.93 -20.75 -42.67
N ILE A 96 27.41 -19.92 -41.75
CA ILE A 96 27.36 -20.22 -40.31
C ILE A 96 26.51 -21.47 -40.06
N ALA A 97 25.33 -21.57 -40.66
CA ALA A 97 24.45 -22.72 -40.51
C ALA A 97 25.10 -24.00 -41.05
N LYS A 98 25.72 -23.93 -42.24
CA LYS A 98 26.44 -25.04 -42.85
C LYS A 98 27.63 -25.48 -42.01
N GLU A 99 28.40 -24.54 -41.45
CA GLU A 99 29.52 -24.89 -40.59
C GLU A 99 29.10 -25.35 -39.20
N ARG A 100 28.03 -24.83 -38.61
CA ARG A 100 27.45 -25.38 -37.38
C ARG A 100 27.01 -26.83 -37.59
N LEU A 101 26.32 -27.13 -38.69
CA LEU A 101 25.90 -28.48 -39.03
C LEU A 101 27.13 -29.39 -39.22
N ARG A 102 28.17 -28.90 -39.90
CA ARG A 102 29.44 -29.62 -40.09
C ARG A 102 30.15 -29.89 -38.78
N ILE A 103 30.30 -28.90 -37.92
CA ILE A 103 30.91 -29.04 -36.59
C ILE A 103 30.14 -30.08 -35.78
N ASN A 104 28.80 -30.07 -35.82
CA ASN A 104 27.98 -31.07 -35.14
C ASN A 104 28.14 -32.48 -35.75
N THR A 105 28.19 -32.60 -37.08
CA THR A 105 28.48 -33.89 -37.76
C THR A 105 29.90 -34.38 -37.51
N ARG A 106 30.90 -33.49 -37.42
CA ARG A 106 32.29 -33.84 -37.07
C ARG A 106 32.40 -34.24 -35.61
N LYS A 107 31.75 -33.53 -34.69
CA LYS A 107 31.71 -33.92 -33.28
C LYS A 107 31.09 -35.30 -33.08
N THR A 108 30.13 -35.69 -33.93
CA THR A 108 29.51 -37.02 -33.89
C THR A 108 30.34 -38.09 -34.63
N SER A 109 31.05 -37.75 -35.71
CA SER A 109 31.82 -38.70 -36.52
C SER A 109 33.32 -38.83 -36.18
N GLU A 110 33.96 -37.81 -35.60
CA GLU A 110 35.40 -37.80 -35.23
C GLU A 110 35.68 -38.37 -33.82
N SER A 111 34.68 -38.96 -33.17
CA SER A 111 34.57 -39.06 -31.71
C SER A 111 35.35 -40.18 -31.00
N ALA A 112 36.21 -40.95 -31.66
CA ALA A 112 37.03 -41.96 -30.95
C ALA A 112 38.52 -41.88 -31.26
N TRP A 113 38.90 -41.89 -32.55
CA TRP A 113 40.30 -42.04 -32.91
C TRP A 113 41.09 -40.73 -32.85
N ARG A 114 40.50 -39.61 -33.30
CA ARG A 114 41.16 -38.29 -33.19
C ARG A 114 41.24 -37.79 -31.75
N HIS A 115 40.22 -38.05 -30.92
CA HIS A 115 40.31 -37.82 -29.48
C HIS A 115 41.37 -38.70 -28.80
N LYS A 116 41.53 -39.97 -29.24
CA LYS A 116 42.62 -40.83 -28.75
C LYS A 116 44.00 -40.34 -29.20
N VAL A 117 44.17 -39.88 -30.43
CA VAL A 117 45.47 -39.42 -30.95
C VAL A 117 45.83 -38.02 -30.43
N SER A 118 44.86 -37.10 -30.35
CA SER A 118 45.09 -35.80 -29.72
C SER A 118 45.32 -35.95 -28.22
N GLY A 119 44.51 -36.77 -27.54
CA GLY A 119 44.67 -37.11 -26.14
C GLY A 119 46.02 -37.77 -25.86
N PHE A 120 46.45 -38.71 -26.71
CA PHE A 120 47.78 -39.32 -26.63
C PHE A 120 48.91 -38.29 -26.83
N ALA A 121 48.77 -37.38 -27.81
CA ALA A 121 49.76 -36.31 -28.01
C ALA A 121 49.81 -35.36 -26.80
N ASP A 122 48.66 -35.04 -26.20
CA ASP A 122 48.58 -34.22 -24.98
C ASP A 122 49.18 -34.95 -23.78
N ASP A 123 48.92 -36.24 -23.65
CA ASP A 123 49.48 -37.10 -22.60
C ASP A 123 51.00 -37.21 -22.75
N VAL A 124 51.50 -37.37 -23.98
CA VAL A 124 52.94 -37.39 -24.30
C VAL A 124 53.60 -36.03 -24.02
N ILE A 125 52.96 -34.92 -24.40
CA ILE A 125 53.44 -33.57 -24.09
C ILE A 125 53.50 -33.38 -22.57
N ARG A 126 52.47 -33.80 -21.84
CA ARG A 126 52.40 -33.68 -20.37
C ARG A 126 53.45 -34.54 -19.68
N VAL A 127 53.64 -35.78 -20.13
CA VAL A 127 54.70 -36.68 -19.65
C VAL A 127 56.08 -36.09 -19.95
N ALA A 128 56.32 -35.57 -21.15
CA ALA A 128 57.58 -34.91 -21.50
C ALA A 128 57.84 -33.67 -20.63
N THR A 129 56.80 -32.92 -20.27
CA THR A 129 56.88 -31.74 -19.39
C THR A 129 57.22 -32.13 -17.95
N LEU A 130 56.65 -33.23 -17.44
CA LEU A 130 56.92 -33.73 -16.09
C LEU A 130 58.30 -34.40 -15.97
N ILE A 131 58.75 -35.06 -17.03
CA ILE A 131 60.05 -35.75 -17.07
C ILE A 131 61.19 -34.78 -17.36
N LYS A 132 60.92 -33.59 -17.91
CA LYS A 132 61.92 -32.57 -18.25
C LYS A 132 62.95 -32.28 -17.13
N PRO A 133 62.57 -32.01 -15.85
CA PRO A 133 63.56 -31.72 -14.81
C PRO A 133 64.51 -32.88 -14.53
N ILE A 134 64.04 -34.12 -14.78
CA ILE A 134 64.83 -35.34 -14.61
C ILE A 134 65.76 -35.50 -15.82
N VAL A 135 65.23 -35.39 -17.03
CA VAL A 135 66.02 -35.51 -18.26
C VAL A 135 67.05 -34.39 -18.40
N ASP A 136 66.74 -33.17 -17.97
CA ASP A 136 67.68 -32.04 -17.99
C ASP A 136 68.97 -32.32 -17.19
N ILE A 137 68.94 -33.22 -16.20
CA ILE A 137 70.12 -33.66 -15.43
C ILE A 137 70.98 -34.66 -16.23
N PHE A 138 70.35 -35.45 -17.09
CA PHE A 138 70.98 -36.52 -17.87
C PHE A 138 71.37 -36.11 -19.29
N VAL A 139 70.90 -34.95 -19.78
CA VAL A 139 71.32 -34.41 -21.07
C VAL A 139 72.83 -34.12 -20.99
N PRO A 140 73.68 -34.84 -21.74
CA PRO A 140 75.12 -34.60 -21.68
C PRO A 140 75.42 -33.17 -22.10
N GLN A 141 76.41 -32.52 -21.48
CA GLN A 141 76.81 -31.15 -21.86
C GLN A 141 77.41 -31.05 -23.28
N SER A 142 77.56 -32.18 -23.98
CA SER A 142 77.96 -32.18 -25.39
C SER A 142 76.87 -31.51 -26.25
N PRO A 143 77.24 -30.53 -27.10
CA PRO A 143 76.30 -29.79 -27.95
C PRO A 143 75.51 -30.69 -28.91
N GLU A 144 76.06 -31.85 -29.26
CA GLU A 144 75.48 -32.85 -30.16
C GLU A 144 74.17 -33.45 -29.65
N CYS A 145 73.99 -33.54 -28.33
CA CYS A 145 72.79 -34.10 -27.70
C CYS A 145 71.84 -33.01 -27.16
N SER A 146 72.37 -31.84 -26.76
CA SER A 146 71.58 -30.75 -26.21
C SER A 146 70.77 -30.01 -27.28
N VAL A 147 71.29 -29.87 -28.51
CA VAL A 147 70.60 -29.19 -29.62
C VAL A 147 69.34 -29.96 -30.08
N PRO A 148 69.39 -31.27 -30.39
CA PRO A 148 68.18 -32.02 -30.76
C PRO A 148 67.13 -32.04 -29.65
N TYR A 149 67.55 -32.14 -28.39
CA TYR A 149 66.66 -32.09 -27.22
C TYR A 149 65.97 -30.72 -27.08
N ALA A 150 66.72 -29.63 -27.21
CA ALA A 150 66.16 -28.28 -27.22
C ALA A 150 65.17 -28.07 -28.39
N CYS A 151 65.49 -28.57 -29.59
CA CYS A 151 64.58 -28.53 -30.74
C CYS A 151 63.29 -29.33 -30.50
N LEU A 152 63.38 -30.53 -29.93
CA LEU A 152 62.21 -31.37 -29.61
C LEU A 152 61.31 -30.69 -28.57
N TRP A 153 61.92 -30.10 -27.53
CA TRP A 153 61.20 -29.35 -26.50
C TRP A 153 60.53 -28.10 -27.04
N MET A 154 61.20 -27.37 -27.92
CA MET A 154 60.65 -26.22 -28.64
C MET A 154 59.41 -26.62 -29.46
N VAL A 155 59.44 -27.78 -30.13
CA VAL A 155 58.29 -28.33 -30.87
C VAL A 155 57.15 -28.67 -29.91
N PHE A 156 57.41 -29.40 -28.82
CA PHE A 156 56.35 -29.76 -27.85
C PHE A 156 55.72 -28.54 -27.17
N LYS A 157 56.54 -27.60 -26.70
CA LYS A 157 56.07 -26.35 -26.09
C LYS A 157 55.29 -25.51 -27.10
N GLY A 158 55.79 -25.40 -28.33
CA GLY A 158 55.10 -24.66 -29.40
C GLY A 158 53.76 -25.29 -29.80
N VAL A 159 53.66 -26.62 -29.82
CA VAL A 159 52.40 -27.34 -30.10
C VAL A 159 51.40 -27.16 -28.96
N SER A 160 51.83 -27.28 -27.69
CA SER A 160 50.98 -27.05 -26.50
C SER A 160 50.44 -25.62 -26.47
N SER A 161 51.33 -24.62 -26.59
CA SER A 161 50.94 -23.21 -26.54
C SER A 161 50.01 -22.81 -27.70
N ARG A 162 50.12 -23.44 -28.88
CA ARG A 162 49.20 -23.21 -29.99
C ARG A 162 47.79 -23.75 -29.68
N LYS A 163 47.70 -24.93 -29.06
CA LYS A 163 46.43 -25.54 -28.66
C LYS A 163 45.73 -24.71 -27.58
N GLU A 164 46.46 -24.32 -26.53
CA GLU A 164 45.95 -23.44 -25.47
C GLU A 164 45.43 -22.11 -26.03
N LYS A 165 46.20 -21.45 -26.91
CA LYS A 165 45.74 -20.23 -27.59
C LYS A 165 44.48 -20.45 -28.41
N LYS A 166 44.35 -21.60 -29.09
CA LYS A 166 43.16 -21.92 -29.88
C LYS A 166 41.92 -22.17 -29.00
N GLU A 167 42.08 -22.90 -27.90
CA GLU A 167 41.00 -23.16 -26.94
C GLU A 167 40.55 -21.87 -26.24
N LEU A 168 41.50 -21.02 -25.85
CA LEU A 168 41.23 -19.68 -25.35
C LEU A 168 40.40 -18.90 -26.37
N VAL A 169 40.88 -18.75 -27.61
CA VAL A 169 40.18 -18.02 -28.67
C VAL A 169 38.76 -18.57 -28.91
N PHE A 170 38.59 -19.89 -28.92
CA PHE A 170 37.28 -20.50 -29.13
C PHE A 170 36.32 -20.21 -27.96
N GLY A 171 36.79 -20.37 -26.71
CA GLY A 171 36.00 -20.01 -25.54
C GLY A 171 35.58 -18.55 -25.53
N LEU A 172 36.45 -17.67 -26.02
CA LEU A 172 36.22 -16.23 -26.10
C LEU A 172 35.21 -15.84 -27.17
N ILE A 173 35.31 -16.41 -28.38
CA ILE A 173 34.30 -16.18 -29.43
C ILE A 173 32.94 -16.70 -28.98
N THR A 174 32.90 -17.81 -28.26
CA THR A 174 31.66 -18.36 -27.69
C THR A 174 31.08 -17.39 -26.65
N SER A 175 31.88 -16.94 -25.69
CA SER A 175 31.47 -15.95 -24.68
C SER A 175 30.97 -14.65 -25.31
N LEU A 176 31.68 -14.12 -26.30
CA LEU A 176 31.28 -12.93 -27.05
C LEU A 176 29.96 -13.13 -27.78
N SER A 177 29.79 -14.28 -28.44
CA SER A 177 28.55 -14.64 -29.14
C SER A 177 27.36 -14.71 -28.19
N ASP A 178 27.56 -15.16 -26.95
CA ASP A 178 26.51 -15.26 -25.94
C ASP A 178 26.16 -13.89 -25.33
N GLU A 179 27.12 -12.96 -25.26
CA GLU A 179 26.89 -11.61 -24.70
C GLU A 179 26.28 -10.62 -25.70
N ILE A 180 26.53 -10.76 -27.02
CA ILE A 180 26.05 -9.82 -28.05
C ILE A 180 24.53 -9.55 -28.00
N PRO A 181 23.63 -10.56 -27.91
CA PRO A 181 22.18 -10.30 -27.85
C PRO A 181 21.77 -9.45 -26.66
N THR A 182 22.42 -9.68 -25.50
CA THR A 182 22.18 -8.92 -24.27
C THR A 182 22.64 -7.46 -24.43
N LEU A 183 23.79 -7.24 -25.06
CA LEU A 183 24.31 -5.89 -25.32
C LEU A 183 23.46 -5.12 -26.34
N GLN A 184 22.86 -5.81 -27.31
CA GLN A 184 21.90 -5.20 -28.24
C GLN A 184 20.63 -4.75 -27.52
N ALA A 185 20.05 -5.60 -26.68
CA ALA A 185 18.88 -5.24 -25.87
C ALA A 185 19.15 -4.02 -24.97
N TYR A 186 20.37 -3.89 -24.44
CA TYR A 186 20.78 -2.72 -23.66
C TYR A 186 20.87 -1.43 -24.48
N GLY A 187 21.33 -1.52 -25.73
CA GLY A 187 21.31 -0.39 -26.66
C GLY A 187 19.90 0.10 -26.96
N ASP A 188 18.93 -0.81 -27.06
CA ASP A 188 17.54 -0.48 -27.35
C ASP A 188 16.80 0.10 -26.12
N MET A 189 17.10 -0.40 -24.93
CA MET A 189 16.40 0.00 -23.70
C MET A 189 16.80 1.39 -23.21
N PHE A 190 18.09 1.75 -23.26
CA PHE A 190 18.60 2.99 -22.68
C PHE A 190 19.74 3.59 -23.53
N PRO A 191 19.47 4.17 -24.71
CA PRO A 191 20.51 4.71 -25.57
C PRO A 191 20.98 6.08 -25.08
N THR A 192 21.58 6.11 -23.89
CA THR A 192 22.34 7.28 -23.42
C THR A 192 23.60 7.42 -24.25
N ASP A 193 24.12 8.64 -24.41
CA ASP A 193 25.33 8.87 -25.23
C ASP A 193 26.52 8.05 -24.70
N GLU A 194 26.65 7.90 -23.38
CA GLU A 194 27.71 7.08 -22.76
C GLU A 194 27.52 5.58 -23.02
N MET A 195 26.27 5.09 -23.04
CA MET A 195 25.98 3.69 -23.40
C MET A 195 26.24 3.44 -24.88
N LYS A 196 25.88 4.37 -25.77
CA LYS A 196 26.19 4.29 -27.21
C LYS A 196 27.70 4.29 -27.46
N GLU A 197 28.45 5.16 -26.77
CA GLU A 197 29.90 5.21 -26.86
C GLU A 197 30.55 3.92 -26.34
N THR A 198 30.11 3.43 -25.18
CA THR A 198 30.66 2.19 -24.62
C THR A 198 30.35 0.97 -25.51
N LEU A 199 29.16 0.95 -26.12
CA LEU A 199 28.77 -0.08 -27.08
C LEU A 199 29.59 -0.01 -28.37
N SER A 200 29.87 1.19 -28.89
CA SER A 200 30.74 1.37 -30.06
C SER A 200 32.17 0.92 -29.79
N GLN A 201 32.72 1.25 -28.61
CA GLN A 201 34.04 0.77 -28.16
C GLN A 201 34.08 -0.76 -28.06
N PHE A 202 33.02 -1.39 -27.53
CA PHE A 202 32.89 -2.84 -27.50
C PHE A 202 32.97 -3.45 -28.91
N TYR A 203 32.23 -2.90 -29.88
CA TYR A 203 32.27 -3.37 -31.27
C TYR A 203 33.64 -3.17 -31.91
N ILE A 204 34.26 -2.00 -31.72
CA ILE A 204 35.61 -1.69 -32.22
C ILE A 204 36.63 -2.71 -31.70
N HIS A 205 36.64 -2.98 -30.39
CA HIS A 205 37.56 -3.94 -29.80
C HIS A 205 37.30 -5.37 -30.29
N THR A 206 36.04 -5.75 -30.50
CA THR A 206 35.66 -7.06 -31.04
C THR A 206 36.14 -7.23 -32.48
N VAL A 207 35.93 -6.21 -33.34
CA VAL A 207 36.39 -6.24 -34.74
C VAL A 207 37.92 -6.28 -34.82
N ASP A 208 38.64 -5.49 -34.01
CA ASP A 208 40.11 -5.53 -33.98
C ASP A 208 40.65 -6.88 -33.49
N LEU A 209 40.00 -7.49 -32.49
CA LEU A 209 40.32 -8.85 -32.04
C LEU A 209 40.13 -9.87 -33.17
N LEU A 210 38.97 -9.87 -33.84
CA LEU A 210 38.67 -10.80 -34.94
C LEU A 210 39.66 -10.65 -36.11
N TRP A 211 40.03 -9.41 -36.45
CA TRP A 211 41.04 -9.10 -37.44
C TRP A 211 42.41 -9.69 -37.08
N ARG A 212 42.89 -9.43 -35.86
CA ARG A 212 44.18 -9.94 -35.37
C ARG A 212 44.19 -11.47 -35.30
N LEU A 213 43.06 -12.08 -34.96
CA LEU A 213 42.90 -13.53 -35.01
C LEU A 213 43.01 -14.05 -36.44
N ALA A 214 42.28 -13.46 -37.39
CA ALA A 214 42.37 -13.84 -38.80
C ALA A 214 43.81 -13.73 -39.32
N LYS A 215 44.51 -12.64 -38.95
CA LYS A 215 45.92 -12.42 -39.29
C LYS A 215 46.87 -13.41 -38.63
N TYR A 216 46.63 -13.79 -37.37
CA TYR A 216 47.44 -14.80 -36.69
C TYR A 216 47.27 -16.18 -37.32
N TYR A 217 46.04 -16.55 -37.69
CA TYR A 217 45.74 -17.86 -38.27
C TYR A 217 46.19 -18.02 -39.71
N SER A 218 46.37 -16.92 -40.45
CA SER A 218 46.90 -16.97 -41.81
C SER A 218 48.41 -17.10 -41.92
N ILE A 219 49.11 -16.84 -40.82
CA ILE A 219 50.55 -17.05 -40.74
C ILE A 219 50.84 -18.56 -40.84
N GLY A 220 51.78 -18.96 -41.71
CA GLY A 220 52.15 -20.37 -41.88
C GLY A 220 52.60 -21.04 -40.57
N PHE A 221 52.45 -22.37 -40.49
CA PHE A 221 52.67 -23.18 -39.27
C PHE A 221 53.97 -22.85 -38.52
N PHE A 222 55.10 -22.76 -39.24
CA PHE A 222 56.40 -22.47 -38.63
C PHE A 222 56.49 -21.07 -38.04
N LYS A 223 55.84 -20.08 -38.66
CA LYS A 223 55.80 -18.72 -38.13
C LYS A 223 54.89 -18.63 -36.89
N GLN A 224 53.77 -19.37 -36.87
CA GLN A 224 52.94 -19.52 -35.66
C GLN A 224 53.69 -20.20 -34.51
N LEU A 225 54.49 -21.22 -34.83
CA LEU A 225 55.33 -21.92 -33.86
C LEU A 225 56.42 -20.99 -33.28
N THR A 226 57.11 -20.21 -34.13
CA THR A 226 58.10 -19.24 -33.65
C THR A 226 57.47 -18.16 -32.76
N ASP A 227 56.25 -17.73 -33.06
CA ASP A 227 55.52 -16.70 -32.31
C ASP A 227 54.93 -17.25 -30.99
N ALA A 228 54.69 -18.56 -30.92
CA ALA A 228 54.31 -19.24 -29.68
C ALA A 228 55.50 -19.43 -28.71
N ILE A 229 56.70 -19.59 -29.26
CA ILE A 229 57.92 -19.87 -28.50
C ILE A 229 58.60 -18.59 -28.02
N LEU A 230 58.79 -17.63 -28.93
CA LEU A 230 59.18 -16.26 -28.60
C LEU A 230 57.91 -15.43 -28.67
N PRO A 231 57.22 -15.17 -27.53
CA PRO A 231 56.05 -14.31 -27.53
C PRO A 231 56.48 -12.91 -27.98
N ARG A 232 56.42 -12.65 -29.28
CA ARG A 232 56.53 -11.30 -29.80
C ARG A 232 55.25 -10.60 -29.41
N THR A 233 55.38 -9.40 -28.84
CA THR A 233 54.29 -8.54 -28.33
C THR A 233 53.21 -8.17 -29.35
N LYS A 234 53.31 -8.65 -30.59
CA LYS A 234 52.47 -8.24 -31.72
C LYS A 234 51.03 -8.76 -31.63
N TYR A 235 50.81 -9.92 -31.01
CA TYR A 235 49.49 -10.57 -30.89
C TYR A 235 49.15 -10.89 -29.44
N ASP A 236 49.05 -9.84 -28.63
CA ASP A 236 48.65 -9.92 -27.23
C ASP A 236 47.12 -9.99 -27.09
N PHE A 237 46.56 -11.17 -27.40
CA PHE A 237 45.12 -11.43 -27.24
C PHE A 237 44.58 -11.12 -25.84
N PRO A 238 45.28 -11.46 -24.73
CA PRO A 238 44.87 -11.07 -23.38
C PRO A 238 44.49 -9.59 -23.22
N THR A 239 45.26 -8.67 -23.79
CA THR A 239 44.98 -7.22 -23.70
C THR A 239 43.69 -6.82 -24.41
N TYR A 240 43.43 -7.36 -25.61
CA TYR A 240 42.16 -7.08 -26.33
C TYR A 240 40.95 -7.61 -25.59
N LEU A 241 41.10 -8.76 -24.93
CA LEU A 241 40.04 -9.38 -24.15
C LEU A 241 39.74 -8.61 -22.89
N ASP A 242 40.78 -8.13 -22.22
CA ASP A 242 40.61 -7.26 -21.07
C ASP A 242 39.85 -5.98 -21.46
N ASN A 243 40.14 -5.40 -22.63
CA ASN A 243 39.41 -4.24 -23.15
C ASN A 243 37.93 -4.56 -23.45
N ILE A 244 37.63 -5.68 -24.14
CA ILE A 244 36.25 -6.12 -24.39
C ILE A 244 35.51 -6.35 -23.07
N LYS A 245 36.15 -7.02 -22.11
CA LYS A 245 35.58 -7.30 -20.79
C LYS A 245 35.32 -6.02 -20.01
N LYS A 246 36.23 -5.04 -20.07
CA LYS A 246 36.06 -3.71 -19.48
C LYS A 246 34.87 -2.97 -20.09
N SER A 247 34.75 -2.91 -21.42
CA SER A 247 33.61 -2.28 -22.09
C SER A 247 32.29 -2.98 -21.74
N THR A 248 32.27 -4.30 -21.70
CA THR A 248 31.09 -5.09 -21.32
C THR A 248 30.67 -4.85 -19.87
N THR A 249 31.64 -4.82 -18.95
CA THR A 249 31.38 -4.54 -17.53
C THR A 249 30.86 -3.12 -17.33
N ARG A 250 31.45 -2.14 -18.04
CA ARG A 250 30.99 -0.76 -18.02
C ARG A 250 29.57 -0.64 -18.56
N LEU A 251 29.24 -1.30 -19.67
CA LEU A 251 27.89 -1.24 -20.24
C LEU A 251 26.85 -1.84 -19.27
N LYS A 252 27.15 -2.98 -18.65
CA LYS A 252 26.28 -3.59 -17.62
C LYS A 252 26.05 -2.61 -16.45
N ALA A 253 27.10 -1.96 -15.94
CA ALA A 253 26.97 -0.97 -14.87
C ALA A 253 26.11 0.24 -15.28
N LEU A 254 26.26 0.74 -16.50
CA LEU A 254 25.42 1.83 -17.02
C LEU A 254 23.95 1.42 -17.12
N CYS A 255 23.67 0.18 -17.54
CA CYS A 255 22.30 -0.35 -17.59
C CYS A 255 21.66 -0.45 -16.21
N GLU A 256 22.41 -0.95 -15.22
CA GLU A 256 21.94 -1.04 -13.84
C GLU A 256 21.62 0.35 -13.26
N LEU A 257 22.48 1.33 -13.53
CA LEU A 257 22.24 2.73 -13.14
C LEU A 257 21.00 3.31 -13.83
N GLY A 258 20.82 3.06 -15.13
CA GLY A 258 19.63 3.47 -15.89
C GLY A 258 18.35 2.87 -15.32
N HIS A 259 18.38 1.56 -15.00
CA HIS A 259 17.26 0.88 -14.38
C HIS A 259 16.92 1.43 -12.98
N MET A 260 17.93 1.71 -12.15
CA MET A 260 17.73 2.32 -10.83
C MET A 260 17.13 3.73 -10.93
N ALA A 261 17.57 4.52 -11.91
CA ALA A 261 17.00 5.84 -12.17
C ALA A 261 15.53 5.74 -12.60
N GLU A 262 15.19 4.78 -13.47
CA GLU A 262 13.82 4.59 -13.96
C GLU A 262 12.92 4.15 -12.81
N GLN A 263 13.38 3.20 -12.00
CA GLN A 263 12.67 2.74 -10.82
C GLN A 263 12.42 3.87 -9.82
N LYS A 264 13.39 4.77 -9.62
CA LYS A 264 13.24 5.95 -8.76
C LYS A 264 12.14 6.89 -9.29
N ASP A 265 12.08 7.09 -10.59
CA ASP A 265 11.10 7.99 -11.20
C ASP A 265 9.70 7.38 -11.22
N ILE A 266 9.58 6.09 -11.54
CA ILE A 266 8.32 5.34 -11.40
C ILE A 266 7.81 5.45 -9.95
N LYS A 267 8.70 5.29 -8.97
CA LYS A 267 8.34 5.47 -7.56
C LYS A 267 7.85 6.90 -7.28
N GLY A 268 8.51 7.92 -7.82
CA GLY A 268 8.06 9.31 -7.72
C GLY A 268 6.66 9.52 -8.29
N TYR A 269 6.37 8.98 -9.47
CA TYR A 269 5.02 9.03 -10.07
C TYR A 269 3.98 8.30 -9.22
N LEU A 270 4.32 7.14 -8.66
CA LEU A 270 3.43 6.38 -7.77
C LEU A 270 3.11 7.14 -6.48
N ASP A 271 4.10 7.82 -5.88
CA ASP A 271 3.91 8.62 -4.68
C ASP A 271 2.96 9.81 -4.94
N VAL A 272 3.11 10.49 -6.10
CA VAL A 272 2.18 11.55 -6.54
C VAL A 272 0.77 10.98 -6.74
N LEU A 273 0.63 9.88 -7.48
CA LEU A 273 -0.68 9.23 -7.70
C LEU A 273 -1.35 8.83 -6.38
N HIS A 274 -0.59 8.29 -5.42
CA HIS A 274 -1.10 7.91 -4.11
C HIS A 274 -1.63 9.12 -3.33
N SER A 275 -0.92 10.25 -3.41
CA SER A 275 -1.34 11.50 -2.79
C SER A 275 -2.64 12.04 -3.40
N GLU A 276 -2.80 11.96 -4.73
CA GLU A 276 -4.01 12.35 -5.45
C GLU A 276 -5.20 11.44 -5.09
N ILE A 277 -5.00 10.12 -5.05
CA ILE A 277 -6.04 9.18 -4.63
C ILE A 277 -6.50 9.46 -3.20
N ARG A 278 -5.57 9.75 -2.29
CA ARG A 278 -5.90 10.13 -0.91
C ARG A 278 -6.70 11.43 -0.87
N HIS A 279 -6.33 12.43 -1.67
CA HIS A 279 -7.04 13.69 -1.75
C HIS A 279 -8.47 13.51 -2.29
N LEU A 280 -8.64 12.74 -3.37
CA LEU A 280 -9.96 12.44 -3.94
C LEU A 280 -10.86 11.68 -2.95
N ARG A 281 -10.31 10.74 -2.18
CA ARG A 281 -11.07 10.04 -1.12
C ARG A 281 -11.60 11.03 -0.07
N LEU A 282 -10.75 11.93 0.41
CA LEU A 282 -11.16 12.96 1.38
C LEU A 282 -12.25 13.87 0.79
N GLN A 283 -12.14 14.28 -0.47
CA GLN A 283 -13.17 15.09 -1.14
C GLN A 283 -14.50 14.33 -1.27
N ILE A 284 -14.47 13.04 -1.62
CA ILE A 284 -15.67 12.20 -1.71
C ILE A 284 -16.32 12.03 -0.34
N GLU A 285 -15.53 11.80 0.72
CA GLU A 285 -16.02 11.70 2.09
C GLU A 285 -16.67 13.00 2.57
N MET A 286 -16.04 14.15 2.31
CA MET A 286 -16.61 15.47 2.61
C MET A 286 -17.91 15.71 1.83
N SER A 287 -17.91 15.43 0.53
CA SER A 287 -19.09 15.59 -0.33
C SER A 287 -20.24 14.71 0.14
N ARG A 288 -19.97 13.45 0.48
CA ARG A 288 -20.95 12.53 1.08
C ARG A 288 -21.49 13.03 2.41
N GLY A 289 -20.63 13.55 3.28
CA GLY A 289 -21.06 14.15 4.55
C GLY A 289 -22.00 15.35 4.35
N ILE A 290 -21.66 16.25 3.42
CA ILE A 290 -22.51 17.40 3.08
C ILE A 290 -23.85 16.95 2.48
N GLN A 291 -23.82 16.00 1.56
CA GLN A 291 -25.03 15.46 0.93
C GLN A 291 -25.92 14.75 1.96
N GLY A 292 -25.35 13.95 2.84
CA GLY A 292 -26.06 13.29 3.92
C GLY A 292 -26.75 14.29 4.85
N ARG A 293 -26.05 15.37 5.24
CA ARG A 293 -26.64 16.43 6.09
C ARG A 293 -27.79 17.15 5.42
N ARG A 294 -27.66 17.45 4.12
CA ARG A 294 -28.74 18.06 3.34
C ARG A 294 -29.97 17.17 3.31
N TYR A 295 -29.80 15.88 2.98
CA TYR A 295 -30.92 14.95 2.98
C TYR A 295 -31.52 14.73 4.38
N ALA A 296 -30.70 14.67 5.43
CA ALA A 296 -31.20 14.58 6.80
C ALA A 296 -32.07 15.79 7.15
N SER A 297 -31.60 17.01 6.84
CA SER A 297 -32.38 18.25 7.00
C SER A 297 -33.70 18.18 6.22
N ASP A 298 -33.66 17.85 4.93
CA ASP A 298 -34.86 17.75 4.09
C ASP A 298 -35.87 16.73 4.63
N LEU A 299 -35.41 15.65 5.28
CA LEU A 299 -36.27 14.64 5.90
C LEU A 299 -36.87 15.14 7.22
N ILE A 300 -36.09 15.83 8.04
CA ILE A 300 -36.53 16.42 9.31
C ILE A 300 -37.53 17.55 9.06
N ASP A 301 -37.33 18.35 8.01
CA ASP A 301 -38.22 19.44 7.63
C ASP A 301 -39.63 18.95 7.25
N ILE A 302 -39.80 17.68 6.88
CA ILE A 302 -41.13 17.07 6.68
C ILE A 302 -41.94 17.02 7.99
N TRP A 303 -41.27 17.01 9.14
CA TRP A 303 -41.87 16.98 10.48
C TRP A 303 -41.64 18.29 11.27
N HIS A 304 -41.21 19.37 10.60
CA HIS A 304 -40.75 20.61 11.24
C HIS A 304 -41.72 21.15 12.29
N ASP A 305 -43.03 21.10 12.00
CA ASP A 305 -44.08 21.60 12.89
C ASP A 305 -44.22 20.81 14.21
N ASP A 306 -43.74 19.56 14.25
CA ASP A 306 -43.97 18.63 15.35
C ASP A 306 -42.72 18.38 16.22
N VAL A 307 -41.53 18.47 15.64
CA VAL A 307 -40.25 18.17 16.29
C VAL A 307 -39.62 19.45 16.88
N GLY A 308 -39.80 20.58 16.20
CA GLY A 308 -39.09 21.82 16.52
C GLY A 308 -37.59 21.72 16.22
N ASP A 309 -36.84 22.74 16.61
CA ASP A 309 -35.37 22.76 16.45
C ASP A 309 -34.69 21.93 17.56
N VAL A 310 -34.21 20.75 17.17
CA VAL A 310 -33.58 19.75 18.05
C VAL A 310 -32.29 20.29 18.67
N GLU A 311 -31.46 20.99 17.89
CA GLU A 311 -30.22 21.62 18.36
C GLU A 311 -30.52 22.73 19.37
N HIS A 312 -31.49 23.59 19.07
CA HIS A 312 -31.89 24.66 19.96
C HIS A 312 -32.43 24.11 21.29
N GLU A 313 -33.26 23.06 21.24
CA GLU A 313 -33.73 22.38 22.44
C GLU A 313 -32.57 21.84 23.27
N HIS A 314 -31.62 21.16 22.64
CA HIS A 314 -30.50 20.59 23.36
C HIS A 314 -29.65 21.68 24.05
N GLN A 315 -29.38 22.78 23.36
CA GLN A 315 -28.68 23.94 23.92
C GLN A 315 -29.46 24.58 25.08
N LEU A 316 -30.79 24.68 24.93
CA LEU A 316 -31.66 25.20 25.97
C LEU A 316 -31.54 24.37 27.24
N TRP A 317 -31.60 23.04 27.14
CA TRP A 317 -31.42 22.12 28.27
C TRP A 317 -30.05 22.22 28.91
N GLN A 318 -28.98 22.34 28.12
CA GLN A 318 -27.62 22.55 28.64
C GLN A 318 -27.44 23.90 29.37
N SER A 319 -28.21 24.92 28.99
CA SER A 319 -28.13 26.25 29.60
C SER A 319 -28.84 26.35 30.95
N LEU A 320 -29.75 25.41 31.25
CA LEU A 320 -30.50 25.40 32.49
C LEU A 320 -29.58 25.10 33.68
N ARG A 321 -29.65 25.97 34.69
CA ARG A 321 -29.02 25.72 35.98
C ARG A 321 -30.05 25.13 36.92
N PHE A 322 -29.83 23.89 37.33
CA PHE A 322 -30.63 23.23 38.34
C PHE A 322 -30.15 23.66 39.74
N SER A 323 -31.08 24.07 40.60
CA SER A 323 -30.80 24.38 41.99
C SER A 323 -31.37 23.26 42.87
N THR A 324 -30.75 22.10 42.75
CA THR A 324 -31.11 20.92 43.54
C THR A 324 -30.39 20.98 44.90
N ASP A 325 -31.13 20.73 45.99
CA ASP A 325 -30.51 20.60 47.32
C ASP A 325 -29.46 19.47 47.25
N MET A 326 -28.27 19.65 47.86
CA MET A 326 -27.18 18.65 47.80
C MET A 326 -27.62 17.23 48.15
N ARG A 327 -28.62 17.08 49.03
CA ARG A 327 -29.16 15.77 49.45
C ARG A 327 -30.01 15.09 48.38
N ASP A 328 -30.68 15.89 47.56
CA ASP A 328 -31.56 15.43 46.48
C ASP A 328 -30.77 15.29 45.16
N HIS A 329 -29.56 15.86 45.09
CA HIS A 329 -28.64 15.72 43.98
C HIS A 329 -28.34 14.24 43.72
N TRP A 330 -28.32 13.85 42.45
CA TRP A 330 -28.22 12.45 42.02
C TRP A 330 -26.94 11.75 42.51
N SER A 331 -25.86 12.50 42.74
CA SER A 331 -24.63 11.94 43.32
C SER A 331 -24.79 11.46 44.77
N GLN A 332 -25.82 11.89 45.49
CA GLN A 332 -26.03 11.57 46.91
C GLN A 332 -27.35 10.82 47.20
N ASN A 333 -28.29 10.82 46.25
CA ASN A 333 -29.64 10.26 46.47
C ASN A 333 -29.72 8.72 46.31
N GLY A 334 -28.60 8.07 46.00
CA GLY A 334 -28.50 6.61 45.91
C GLY A 334 -28.82 6.00 44.54
N ILE A 335 -28.95 6.79 43.47
CA ILE A 335 -29.15 6.25 42.11
C ILE A 335 -27.88 5.55 41.55
N LEU A 336 -26.70 5.94 42.02
CA LEU A 336 -25.43 5.45 41.48
C LEU A 336 -25.23 3.92 41.62
N PRO A 337 -25.49 3.29 42.78
CA PRO A 337 -25.50 1.82 42.89
C PRO A 337 -26.48 1.17 41.90
N CYS A 338 -27.68 1.71 41.73
CA CYS A 338 -28.66 1.14 40.79
C CYS A 338 -28.18 1.20 39.33
N LEU A 339 -27.45 2.26 38.94
CA LEU A 339 -26.82 2.35 37.62
C LEU A 339 -25.70 1.33 37.44
N ALA A 340 -24.91 1.10 38.48
CA ALA A 340 -23.86 0.09 38.46
C ALA A 340 -24.45 -1.32 38.33
N ASP A 341 -25.47 -1.63 39.12
CA ASP A 341 -26.19 -2.90 39.06
C ASP A 341 -26.82 -3.07 37.66
N TRP A 342 -27.52 -2.06 37.15
CA TRP A 342 -28.12 -2.12 35.80
C TRP A 342 -27.08 -2.38 34.71
N ARG A 343 -25.91 -1.76 34.79
CA ARG A 343 -24.81 -2.00 33.86
C ARG A 343 -24.35 -3.46 33.88
N GLU A 344 -24.24 -4.06 35.06
CA GLU A 344 -23.89 -5.49 35.19
C GLU A 344 -24.95 -6.39 34.52
N HIS A 345 -26.24 -6.06 34.67
CA HIS A 345 -27.34 -6.79 34.01
C HIS A 345 -27.40 -6.58 32.50
N CYS A 346 -26.87 -5.46 32.01
CA CYS A 346 -26.75 -5.20 30.58
C CYS A 346 -25.72 -6.13 29.94
N ASP A 347 -24.60 -6.39 30.62
CA ASP A 347 -23.53 -7.26 30.13
C ASP A 347 -23.95 -8.74 30.06
N THR A 348 -24.88 -9.16 30.93
CA THR A 348 -25.48 -10.50 30.91
C THR A 348 -26.67 -10.61 29.95
N SER A 349 -27.03 -9.53 29.24
CA SER A 349 -28.16 -9.43 28.30
C SER A 349 -29.55 -9.67 28.90
N GLU A 350 -29.67 -9.66 30.23
CA GLU A 350 -30.93 -9.93 30.92
C GLU A 350 -31.83 -8.70 31.00
N ASN A 351 -31.25 -7.50 31.21
CA ASN A 351 -31.99 -6.25 31.33
C ASN A 351 -31.35 -5.13 30.50
N SER A 352 -32.09 -4.60 29.53
CA SER A 352 -31.63 -3.51 28.65
C SER A 352 -32.27 -2.17 28.99
N ILE A 353 -33.25 -2.14 29.91
CA ILE A 353 -34.01 -0.94 30.27
C ILE A 353 -33.80 -0.62 31.75
N LEU A 354 -33.42 0.61 32.05
CA LEU A 354 -33.41 1.18 33.40
C LEU A 354 -34.59 2.15 33.56
N TRP A 355 -35.49 1.84 34.47
CA TRP A 355 -36.61 2.70 34.84
C TRP A 355 -36.32 3.43 36.15
N VAL A 356 -36.13 4.74 36.09
CA VAL A 356 -35.89 5.60 37.25
C VAL A 356 -37.18 6.32 37.61
N SER A 357 -37.70 6.07 38.81
CA SER A 357 -38.90 6.75 39.33
C SER A 357 -38.56 7.55 40.57
N SER A 358 -39.07 8.78 40.64
CA SER A 358 -38.92 9.65 41.80
C SER A 358 -40.23 10.33 42.11
N GLN A 359 -40.66 10.32 43.37
CA GLN A 359 -41.84 11.05 43.79
C GLN A 359 -41.51 12.54 43.98
N SER A 360 -41.63 13.33 42.90
CA SER A 360 -41.42 14.77 43.00
C SER A 360 -42.71 15.48 43.47
N ASN A 361 -42.60 16.44 44.39
CA ASN A 361 -43.72 17.27 44.81
C ASN A 361 -43.82 18.56 43.96
N GLY A 362 -43.58 18.47 42.65
CA GLY A 362 -43.64 19.62 41.73
C GLY A 362 -42.49 20.63 41.84
N ARG A 363 -41.36 20.26 42.45
CA ARG A 363 -40.09 21.01 42.35
C ARG A 363 -39.30 20.51 41.14
N GLN A 364 -38.43 21.35 40.58
CA GLN A 364 -37.46 20.96 39.53
C GLN A 364 -36.88 19.58 39.86
N SER A 365 -37.18 18.58 39.02
CA SER A 365 -36.80 17.21 39.32
C SER A 365 -35.31 17.05 39.08
N TRP A 366 -34.57 16.66 40.11
CA TRP A 366 -33.19 16.16 40.01
C TRP A 366 -33.01 15.11 38.90
N LEU A 367 -34.10 14.47 38.45
CA LEU A 367 -34.15 13.56 37.31
C LEU A 367 -33.67 14.22 36.01
N THR A 368 -34.08 15.45 35.72
CA THR A 368 -33.70 16.12 34.47
C THR A 368 -32.24 16.54 34.50
N GLU A 369 -31.78 17.06 35.65
CA GLU A 369 -30.35 17.31 35.92
C GLU A 369 -29.53 16.02 35.73
N PHE A 370 -29.98 14.92 36.33
CA PHE A 370 -29.39 13.60 36.19
C PHE A 370 -29.33 13.14 34.72
N THR A 371 -30.43 13.27 33.97
CA THR A 371 -30.50 12.90 32.55
C THR A 371 -29.50 13.71 31.73
N ILE A 372 -29.40 15.02 31.96
CA ILE A 372 -28.44 15.90 31.26
C ILE A 372 -27.00 15.50 31.57
N ASP A 373 -26.69 15.19 32.83
CA ASP A 373 -25.35 14.76 33.24
C ASP A 373 -24.99 13.40 32.63
N VAL A 374 -25.93 12.45 32.60
CA VAL A 374 -25.74 11.15 31.91
C VAL A 374 -25.49 11.35 30.42
N VAL A 375 -26.29 12.18 29.76
CA VAL A 375 -26.08 12.53 28.34
C VAL A 375 -24.68 13.10 28.11
N SER A 376 -24.26 14.06 28.94
CA SER A 376 -22.96 14.70 28.84
C SER A 376 -21.82 13.68 28.97
N VAL A 377 -21.91 12.80 29.97
CA VAL A 377 -20.93 11.73 30.19
C VAL A 377 -20.89 10.76 29.01
N CYS A 378 -22.03 10.27 28.55
CA CYS A 378 -22.09 9.30 27.46
C CYS A 378 -21.61 9.91 26.13
N ARG A 379 -21.90 11.19 25.84
CA ARG A 379 -21.35 11.88 24.66
C ARG A 379 -19.84 12.08 24.75
N SER A 380 -19.31 12.38 25.95
CA SER A 380 -17.86 12.48 26.16
C SER A 380 -17.13 11.15 25.91
N GLN A 381 -17.85 10.03 26.02
CA GLN A 381 -17.37 8.68 25.72
C GLN A 381 -17.61 8.26 24.26
N GLY A 382 -18.18 9.12 23.42
CA GLY A 382 -18.46 8.82 22.01
C GLY A 382 -19.56 7.76 21.81
N GLN A 383 -20.50 7.64 22.74
CA GLN A 383 -21.67 6.77 22.56
C GLN A 383 -22.73 7.44 21.67
N ASP A 384 -23.39 6.65 20.82
CA ASP A 384 -24.55 7.10 20.05
C ASP A 384 -25.77 7.16 20.97
N ILE A 385 -26.36 8.35 21.13
CA ILE A 385 -27.45 8.58 22.09
C ILE A 385 -28.63 9.26 21.41
N MET A 386 -29.82 8.73 21.62
CA MET A 386 -31.07 9.43 21.32
C MET A 386 -31.71 9.93 22.61
N ILE A 387 -32.21 11.15 22.62
CA ILE A 387 -32.69 11.83 23.82
C ILE A 387 -34.07 12.42 23.53
N ALA A 388 -34.99 12.21 24.47
CA ALA A 388 -36.29 12.87 24.47
C ALA A 388 -36.53 13.49 25.85
N MET A 389 -36.74 14.81 25.89
CA MET A 389 -37.03 15.55 27.11
C MET A 389 -38.51 15.91 27.14
N CYS A 390 -39.33 15.17 27.89
CA CYS A 390 -40.78 15.40 27.90
C CYS A 390 -41.19 16.62 28.75
N ASP A 391 -40.33 17.10 29.64
CA ASP A 391 -40.59 18.25 30.52
C ASP A 391 -40.36 19.60 29.80
N ARG A 392 -41.05 19.85 28.68
CA ARG A 392 -40.72 20.99 27.82
C ARG A 392 -40.96 22.35 28.51
N PRO A 393 -40.06 23.34 28.34
CA PRO A 393 -40.35 24.71 28.71
C PRO A 393 -41.57 25.21 27.93
N ASN A 394 -42.40 26.04 28.57
CA ASN A 394 -43.70 26.53 28.07
C ASN A 394 -44.87 25.53 28.15
N GLY A 395 -44.66 24.34 28.74
CA GLY A 395 -45.76 23.40 29.02
C GLY A 395 -46.34 22.71 27.79
N VAL A 396 -45.59 22.68 26.68
CA VAL A 396 -45.95 21.88 25.50
C VAL A 396 -45.90 20.41 25.89
N LYS A 397 -47.03 19.72 25.72
CA LYS A 397 -47.14 18.29 26.03
C LYS A 397 -46.88 17.48 24.78
N TRP A 398 -45.94 16.56 24.84
CA TRP A 398 -45.65 15.66 23.73
C TRP A 398 -46.57 14.45 23.71
N THR A 399 -46.97 14.03 22.52
CA THR A 399 -47.55 12.71 22.28
C THR A 399 -46.46 11.66 22.08
N PRO A 400 -46.75 10.36 22.26
CA PRO A 400 -45.78 9.30 21.97
C PRO A 400 -45.26 9.34 20.53
N ALA A 401 -46.10 9.72 19.57
CA ALA A 401 -45.68 9.91 18.18
C ALA A 401 -44.65 11.04 18.02
N GLN A 402 -44.85 12.18 18.67
CA GLN A 402 -43.89 13.29 18.66
C GLN A 402 -42.56 12.90 19.31
N LEU A 403 -42.61 12.16 20.42
CA LEU A 403 -41.43 11.60 21.06
C LEU A 403 -40.63 10.71 20.11
N LEU A 404 -41.28 9.79 19.38
CA LEU A 404 -40.60 8.93 18.41
C LEU A 404 -39.99 9.73 17.25
N ARG A 405 -40.68 10.76 16.75
CA ARG A 405 -40.13 11.65 15.71
C ARG A 405 -38.89 12.37 16.19
N GLN A 406 -38.89 12.87 17.43
CA GLN A 406 -37.71 13.48 18.03
C GLN A 406 -36.52 12.51 18.05
N LEU A 407 -36.71 11.29 18.55
CA LEU A 407 -35.63 10.30 18.64
C LEU A 407 -35.04 9.97 17.26
N ILE A 408 -35.90 9.84 16.23
CA ILE A 408 -35.47 9.58 14.86
C ILE A 408 -34.76 10.81 14.26
N ALA A 409 -35.27 12.01 14.50
CA ALA A 409 -34.70 13.25 13.99
C ALA A 409 -33.31 13.52 14.57
N GLN A 410 -33.16 13.39 15.90
CA GLN A 410 -31.87 13.55 16.57
C GLN A 410 -30.83 12.59 15.99
N LEU A 411 -31.21 11.33 15.78
CA LEU A 411 -30.29 10.38 15.16
C LEU A 411 -29.90 10.77 13.73
N LEU A 412 -30.82 11.30 12.91
CA LEU A 412 -30.46 11.75 11.57
C LEU A 412 -29.50 12.94 11.58
N ILE A 413 -29.55 13.76 12.63
CA ILE A 413 -28.61 14.86 12.82
C ILE A 413 -27.23 14.33 13.24
N ASP A 414 -27.20 13.37 14.16
CA ASP A 414 -25.97 12.74 14.64
C ASP A 414 -25.31 11.84 13.56
N HIS A 415 -26.13 11.17 12.74
CA HIS A 415 -25.71 10.21 11.69
C HIS A 415 -26.31 10.51 10.31
N PRO A 416 -25.97 11.66 9.70
CA PRO A 416 -26.54 12.08 8.42
C PRO A 416 -26.20 11.12 7.27
N GLU A 417 -25.10 10.36 7.37
CA GLU A 417 -24.67 9.36 6.40
C GLU A 417 -25.69 8.24 6.17
N LEU A 418 -26.57 7.98 7.15
CA LEU A 418 -27.60 6.95 7.04
C LEU A 418 -28.56 7.22 5.87
N THR A 419 -28.80 8.49 5.56
CA THR A 419 -29.64 8.89 4.42
C THR A 419 -29.04 8.48 3.07
N VAL A 420 -27.72 8.47 2.96
CA VAL A 420 -26.98 8.08 1.75
C VAL A 420 -26.75 6.57 1.71
N LEU A 421 -26.46 5.96 2.85
CA LEU A 421 -26.15 4.52 2.94
C LEU A 421 -27.40 3.64 2.84
N ARG A 422 -28.56 4.12 3.32
CA ARG A 422 -29.82 3.35 3.40
C ARG A 422 -31.03 4.16 2.87
N PRO A 423 -31.00 4.64 1.60
CA PRO A 423 -32.07 5.47 1.05
C PRO A 423 -33.43 4.76 0.98
N GLY A 424 -33.47 3.42 1.01
CA GLY A 424 -34.71 2.65 1.08
C GLY A 424 -35.50 2.86 2.38
N ILE A 425 -34.81 3.12 3.48
CA ILE A 425 -35.41 3.40 4.80
C ILE A 425 -35.60 4.91 4.95
N PHE A 426 -34.52 5.68 4.72
CA PHE A 426 -34.46 7.11 4.93
C PHE A 426 -34.75 7.87 3.63
N ASN A 427 -36.04 8.00 3.30
CA ASN A 427 -36.48 8.81 2.18
C ASN A 427 -37.77 9.58 2.52
N ALA A 428 -38.02 10.64 1.74
CA ALA A 428 -39.15 11.53 1.97
C ALA A 428 -40.50 10.81 1.95
N ARG A 429 -40.63 9.73 1.18
CA ARG A 429 -41.87 8.95 1.11
C ARG A 429 -42.12 8.18 2.40
N SER A 430 -41.09 7.58 3.00
CA SER A 430 -41.19 6.92 4.31
C SER A 430 -41.56 7.91 5.40
N PHE A 431 -40.90 9.07 5.45
CA PHE A 431 -41.12 10.11 6.47
C PHE A 431 -42.52 10.73 6.37
N ARG A 432 -42.99 11.03 5.15
CA ARG A 432 -44.37 11.52 4.92
C ARG A 432 -45.45 10.50 5.30
N ARG A 433 -45.15 9.20 5.22
CA ARG A 433 -46.08 8.12 5.57
C ARG A 433 -46.09 7.80 7.06
N ALA A 434 -44.97 8.06 7.74
CA ALA A 434 -44.81 7.81 9.15
C ALA A 434 -45.44 8.94 9.98
N THR A 435 -46.76 9.10 9.87
CA THR A 435 -47.51 10.10 10.66
C THR A 435 -48.03 9.51 11.97
N LYS A 436 -48.42 8.23 11.97
CA LYS A 436 -48.99 7.52 13.13
C LYS A 436 -47.92 6.82 13.97
N PHE A 437 -48.22 6.57 15.25
CA PHE A 437 -47.29 5.90 16.18
C PHE A 437 -46.72 4.58 15.65
N ASP A 438 -47.55 3.66 15.15
CA ASP A 438 -47.10 2.37 14.61
C ASP A 438 -46.09 2.50 13.46
N ALA A 439 -46.32 3.48 12.57
CA ALA A 439 -45.47 3.70 11.41
C ALA A 439 -44.14 4.32 11.82
N LEU A 440 -44.16 5.23 12.80
CA LEU A 440 -42.97 5.81 13.41
C LEU A 440 -42.17 4.76 14.18
N TYR A 441 -42.83 3.88 14.93
CA TYR A 441 -42.19 2.78 15.63
C TYR A 441 -41.48 1.84 14.66
N ARG A 442 -42.11 1.46 13.54
CA ARG A 442 -41.46 0.63 12.50
C ARG A 442 -40.25 1.34 11.89
N LEU A 443 -40.34 2.65 11.71
CA LEU A 443 -39.22 3.46 11.24
C LEU A 443 -38.08 3.44 12.27
N LEU A 444 -38.34 3.77 13.54
CA LEU A 444 -37.36 3.70 14.63
C LEU A 444 -36.74 2.31 14.74
N ASN A 445 -37.54 1.25 14.65
CA ASN A 445 -37.06 -0.13 14.63
C ASN A 445 -36.07 -0.39 13.47
N SER A 446 -36.39 0.11 12.29
CA SER A 446 -35.50 0.02 11.11
C SER A 446 -34.22 0.83 11.30
N VAL A 447 -34.30 1.97 12.01
CA VAL A 447 -33.14 2.79 12.35
C VAL A 447 -32.22 2.05 13.32
N VAL A 448 -32.75 1.59 14.46
CA VAL A 448 -31.97 0.89 15.49
C VAL A 448 -31.32 -0.36 14.94
N ALA A 449 -31.96 -1.07 14.01
CA ALA A 449 -31.38 -2.24 13.34
C ALA A 449 -30.08 -1.95 12.56
N VAL A 450 -29.86 -0.71 12.13
CA VAL A 450 -28.67 -0.31 11.35
C VAL A 450 -27.52 0.12 12.26
N LEU A 451 -27.82 0.49 13.51
CA LEU A 451 -26.83 0.95 14.48
C LEU A 451 -26.15 -0.24 15.17
N LYS A 452 -24.88 -0.05 15.53
CA LYS A 452 -24.12 -1.08 16.24
C LYS A 452 -24.51 -1.16 17.72
N SER A 453 -24.66 0.00 18.35
CA SER A 453 -25.02 0.18 19.76
C SER A 453 -25.64 1.56 19.89
N VAL A 454 -26.72 1.69 20.66
CA VAL A 454 -27.39 2.97 20.86
C VAL A 454 -27.99 3.02 22.26
N LEU A 455 -27.92 4.19 22.88
CA LEU A 455 -28.55 4.48 24.18
C LEU A 455 -29.73 5.42 23.95
N ILE A 456 -30.93 4.99 24.28
CA ILE A 456 -32.13 5.84 24.27
C ILE A 456 -32.36 6.36 25.69
N ILE A 457 -32.46 7.67 25.87
CA ILE A 457 -32.75 8.29 27.15
C ILE A 457 -34.03 9.11 27.01
N ILE A 458 -35.04 8.79 27.82
CA ILE A 458 -36.33 9.49 27.83
C ILE A 458 -36.52 10.08 29.21
N ASP A 459 -36.46 11.41 29.30
CA ASP A 459 -36.68 12.14 30.53
C ASP A 459 -38.17 12.43 30.74
N ARG A 460 -38.66 12.18 31.95
CA ARG A 460 -40.00 12.53 32.45
C ARG A 460 -41.13 12.01 31.56
N LEU A 461 -41.07 10.72 31.23
CA LEU A 461 -42.07 10.06 30.38
C LEU A 461 -43.51 10.21 30.92
N ASP A 462 -43.67 10.41 32.23
CA ASP A 462 -44.95 10.74 32.88
C ASP A 462 -45.63 12.00 32.33
N LEU A 463 -44.88 12.91 31.70
CA LEU A 463 -45.41 14.14 31.11
C LEU A 463 -45.85 13.97 29.65
N CYS A 464 -45.57 12.81 29.05
CA CYS A 464 -46.07 12.47 27.72
C CYS A 464 -47.58 12.15 27.81
N VAL A 465 -48.38 12.78 26.96
CA VAL A 465 -49.85 12.61 26.96
C VAL A 465 -50.28 11.82 25.76
N ALA A 466 -51.07 10.77 26.00
CA ALA A 466 -51.62 9.93 24.96
C ALA A 466 -52.44 10.76 23.96
N ASP A 467 -52.31 10.44 22.68
CA ASP A 467 -53.13 11.07 21.64
C ASP A 467 -54.56 10.52 21.73
N PRO A 468 -55.59 11.34 21.96
CA PRO A 468 -56.97 10.86 22.04
C PRO A 468 -57.45 10.14 20.78
N ASN A 469 -56.77 10.33 19.64
CA ASN A 469 -57.12 9.71 18.36
C ASN A 469 -56.40 8.39 18.10
N GLU A 470 -55.38 8.04 18.89
CA GLU A 470 -54.62 6.79 18.73
C GLU A 470 -54.89 5.85 19.92
N LYS A 471 -55.35 4.63 19.65
CA LYS A 471 -55.76 3.69 20.70
C LYS A 471 -54.62 2.81 21.23
N ASP A 472 -53.46 2.82 20.57
CA ASP A 472 -52.34 1.88 20.80
C ASP A 472 -50.97 2.62 20.87
N ASP A 473 -50.90 3.79 21.50
CA ASP A 473 -49.68 4.60 21.62
C ASP A 473 -48.82 4.25 22.85
N ASP A 474 -48.79 2.96 23.23
CA ASP A 474 -48.03 2.45 24.38
C ASP A 474 -46.51 2.41 24.08
N ILE A 475 -45.87 3.54 24.35
CA ILE A 475 -44.42 3.74 24.21
C ILE A 475 -43.62 2.76 25.06
N THR A 476 -44.08 2.39 26.25
CA THR A 476 -43.32 1.50 27.15
C THR A 476 -43.27 0.09 26.58
N ARG A 477 -44.39 -0.40 26.05
CA ARG A 477 -44.42 -1.67 25.33
C ARG A 477 -43.55 -1.62 24.08
N ALA A 478 -43.61 -0.54 23.30
CA ALA A 478 -42.81 -0.38 22.09
C ALA A 478 -41.29 -0.44 22.38
N LEU A 479 -40.81 0.30 23.38
CA LEU A 479 -39.41 0.30 23.81
C LEU A 479 -38.96 -1.07 24.30
N SER A 480 -39.83 -1.79 25.00
CA SER A 480 -39.50 -3.11 25.50
C SER A 480 -39.38 -4.17 24.40
N ILE A 481 -40.26 -4.11 23.40
CA ILE A 481 -40.13 -4.95 22.19
C ILE A 481 -38.83 -4.60 21.46
N LEU A 482 -38.52 -3.31 21.34
CA LEU A 482 -37.32 -2.83 20.67
C LEU A 482 -36.04 -3.32 21.37
N ALA A 483 -35.97 -3.18 22.70
CA ALA A 483 -34.81 -3.58 23.48
C ALA A 483 -34.63 -5.11 23.52
N ARG A 484 -35.72 -5.87 23.48
CA ARG A 484 -35.67 -7.33 23.30
C ARG A 484 -35.18 -7.73 21.90
N ALA A 485 -35.53 -6.97 20.86
CA ALA A 485 -35.11 -7.24 19.50
C ALA A 485 -33.63 -6.93 19.26
N TYR A 486 -33.07 -5.93 19.96
CA TYR A 486 -31.69 -5.49 19.79
C TYR A 486 -30.92 -5.55 21.12
N PRO A 487 -30.12 -6.60 21.36
CA PRO A 487 -29.34 -6.76 22.59
C PRO A 487 -28.34 -5.64 22.89
N ASN A 488 -27.97 -4.84 21.89
CA ASN A 488 -27.05 -3.70 22.04
C ASN A 488 -27.80 -2.37 22.27
N LEU A 489 -29.13 -2.37 22.26
CA LEU A 489 -29.93 -1.22 22.65
C LEU A 489 -29.97 -1.13 24.17
N ARG A 490 -29.72 0.06 24.69
CA ARG A 490 -29.90 0.41 26.10
C ARG A 490 -30.94 1.50 26.20
N VAL A 491 -31.80 1.44 27.20
CA VAL A 491 -32.86 2.45 27.39
C VAL A 491 -32.84 2.92 28.83
N ILE A 492 -32.84 4.23 29.06
CA ILE A 492 -33.06 4.84 30.37
C ILE A 492 -34.34 5.64 30.28
N VAL A 493 -35.29 5.36 31.16
CA VAL A 493 -36.56 6.09 31.26
C VAL A 493 -36.64 6.71 32.65
N THR A 494 -36.89 8.02 32.74
CA THR A 494 -37.15 8.68 34.01
C THR A 494 -38.63 9.06 34.14
N THR A 495 -39.16 9.00 35.37
CA THR A 495 -40.54 9.36 35.68
C THR A 495 -40.66 10.10 37.01
N GLY A 496 -41.45 11.17 37.03
CA GLY A 496 -41.78 11.97 38.22
C GLY A 496 -42.88 11.36 39.11
N GLU A 497 -43.43 10.23 38.70
CA GLU A 497 -44.44 9.46 39.42
C GLU A 497 -43.87 8.09 39.81
N ILE A 498 -44.31 7.56 40.97
CA ILE A 498 -43.92 6.21 41.37
C ILE A 498 -44.72 5.22 40.51
N VAL A 499 -44.04 4.58 39.57
CA VAL A 499 -44.59 3.49 38.77
C VAL A 499 -44.36 2.17 39.49
N SER A 500 -45.43 1.40 39.70
CA SER A 500 -45.30 0.06 40.28
C SER A 500 -44.68 -0.90 39.26
N PRO A 501 -43.72 -1.76 39.63
CA PRO A 501 -43.15 -2.76 38.71
C PRO A 501 -44.21 -3.66 38.05
N SER A 502 -45.34 -3.87 38.75
CA SER A 502 -46.49 -4.62 38.23
C SER A 502 -47.18 -3.99 37.01
N MET A 503 -46.99 -2.69 36.76
CA MET A 503 -47.53 -1.99 35.60
C MET A 503 -46.70 -2.24 34.33
N LEU A 504 -45.49 -2.77 34.47
CA LEU A 504 -44.57 -3.09 33.37
C LEU A 504 -44.26 -4.60 33.33
N PRO A 505 -45.27 -5.50 33.33
CA PRO A 505 -45.03 -6.93 33.49
C PRO A 505 -44.40 -7.53 32.22
N GLY A 506 -43.34 -8.34 32.40
CA GLY A 506 -42.73 -9.14 31.33
C GLY A 506 -41.67 -8.42 30.49
N PHE A 507 -41.20 -7.25 30.94
CA PHE A 507 -40.14 -6.49 30.28
C PHE A 507 -38.79 -6.64 31.00
N PRO A 508 -37.66 -6.60 30.27
CA PRO A 508 -36.31 -6.70 30.81
C PRO A 508 -35.88 -5.36 31.47
N VAL A 509 -36.57 -5.01 32.57
CA VAL A 509 -36.50 -3.69 33.22
C VAL A 509 -35.87 -3.80 34.61
N SER A 510 -34.77 -3.08 34.82
CA SER A 510 -34.24 -2.76 36.14
C SER A 510 -34.94 -1.52 36.68
N PHE A 511 -35.44 -1.58 37.92
CA PHE A 511 -36.13 -0.46 38.56
C PHE A 511 -35.24 0.23 39.58
N ALA A 512 -35.14 1.54 39.49
CA ALA A 512 -34.58 2.40 40.52
C ALA A 512 -35.68 3.33 41.05
N MET A 513 -36.00 3.19 42.34
CA MET A 513 -36.95 4.07 43.01
C MET A 513 -36.21 4.93 44.02
N VAL A 514 -36.17 6.23 43.77
CA VAL A 514 -35.46 7.19 44.63
C VAL A 514 -36.48 8.09 45.29
N ASN A 515 -36.57 8.02 46.60
CA ASN A 515 -37.50 8.81 47.37
C ASN A 515 -36.82 10.06 47.95
N THR A 516 -36.96 11.19 47.26
CA THR A 516 -36.48 12.50 47.74
C THR A 516 -37.49 13.22 48.62
N ARG A 517 -38.63 12.59 48.97
CA ARG A 517 -39.55 13.21 49.93
C ARG A 517 -38.84 13.34 51.26
N ARG A 518 -38.68 14.59 51.71
CA ARG A 518 -38.35 14.89 53.10
C ARG A 518 -39.35 14.12 53.95
N HIS A 519 -38.89 13.12 54.69
CA HIS A 519 -39.69 12.55 55.76
C HIS A 519 -40.24 13.74 56.54
N PRO A 520 -41.58 13.86 56.70
CA PRO A 520 -42.15 14.98 57.44
C PRO A 520 -41.37 15.02 58.74
N ARG A 521 -40.64 16.12 58.97
CA ARG A 521 -39.83 16.30 60.19
C ARG A 521 -40.76 15.87 61.29
N ARG A 522 -40.50 14.70 61.90
CA ARG A 522 -41.38 14.09 62.89
C ARG A 522 -41.63 15.24 63.85
N ARG A 523 -42.84 15.84 63.81
CA ARG A 523 -43.14 17.00 64.65
C ARG A 523 -42.74 16.49 66.00
N ARG A 524 -41.69 17.06 66.60
CA ARG A 524 -41.26 16.67 67.95
C ARG A 524 -42.57 16.72 68.71
N SER A 525 -43.07 15.55 69.12
CA SER A 525 -44.23 15.47 70.00
C SER A 525 -43.94 16.51 71.07
N PRO A 526 -44.86 17.46 71.35
CA PRO A 526 -44.62 18.51 72.31
C PRO A 526 -43.97 17.85 73.51
N SER A 527 -42.74 18.28 73.81
CA SER A 527 -41.97 17.74 74.92
C SER A 527 -42.93 17.62 76.10
N PRO A 528 -43.04 16.44 76.77
CA PRO A 528 -43.92 16.31 77.93
C PRO A 528 -43.68 17.51 78.83
N GLU A 529 -44.77 18.17 79.24
CA GLU A 529 -44.71 19.38 80.06
C GLU A 529 -43.61 19.23 81.12
N PRO A 530 -42.74 20.23 81.29
CA PRO A 530 -41.75 20.18 82.35
C PRO A 530 -42.50 19.95 83.68
N PRO A 531 -42.04 19.03 84.54
CA PRO A 531 -42.72 18.72 85.79
C PRO A 531 -42.92 20.02 86.60
N PRO A 532 -44.07 20.16 87.30
CA PRO A 532 -44.40 21.39 88.03
C PRO A 532 -43.24 21.76 88.97
N LYS A 533 -42.76 23.00 88.84
CA LYS A 533 -41.71 23.57 89.69
C LYS A 533 -42.16 23.43 91.15
N ARG A 534 -41.36 22.71 91.96
CA ARG A 534 -41.56 22.63 93.42
C ARG A 534 -41.63 24.04 94.01
N PRO A 535 -42.58 24.33 94.91
CA PRO A 535 -42.65 25.63 95.57
C PRO A 535 -41.39 25.88 96.42
N PRO A 536 -40.93 27.14 96.52
CA PRO A 536 -39.74 27.50 97.28
C PRO A 536 -39.93 27.22 98.77
N VAL A 537 -38.97 26.50 99.36
CA VAL A 537 -38.87 26.24 100.79
C VAL A 537 -38.72 27.58 101.53
N GLY A 538 -39.67 27.85 102.43
CA GLY A 538 -39.73 29.09 103.22
C GLY A 538 -38.48 29.30 104.06
N ARG A 539 -37.87 30.48 103.89
CA ARG A 539 -36.83 31.02 104.77
C ARG A 539 -37.51 31.42 106.09
N ARG A 540 -37.31 30.64 107.15
CA ARG A 540 -37.66 31.02 108.53
C ARG A 540 -36.88 32.29 108.91
N GLN A 541 -37.60 33.37 109.16
CA GLN A 541 -37.08 34.50 109.93
C GLN A 541 -37.04 34.09 111.40
N SER A 542 -35.85 34.08 111.98
CA SER A 542 -35.59 33.95 113.41
C SER A 542 -35.58 35.36 114.01
N SER A 543 -36.64 35.70 114.72
CA SER A 543 -36.68 36.78 115.70
C SER A 543 -35.89 36.37 116.94
N TYR A 544 -34.90 37.16 117.35
CA TYR A 544 -34.48 37.23 118.75
C TYR A 544 -34.22 38.68 119.15
N ALA A 545 -34.59 38.94 120.41
CA ALA A 545 -34.56 40.17 121.16
C ALA A 545 -33.17 40.73 121.40
#